data_AF-A0A7S3J9M2-F1
#
_entry.id   AF-A0A7S3J9M2-F1
#
_cell.length_a   1.000
_cell.length_b   1.000
_cell.length_c   1.000
_cell.angle_alpha   90.00
_cell.angle_beta   90.00
_cell.angle_gamma   90.00
#
_symmetry.space_group_name_H-M   'P 1'
#
loop_
_entity.id
_entity.type
_entity.pdbx_description
1 polymer ?
#
loop_
_entity_poly.entity_id
_entity_poly.type
_entity_poly.pdbx_seq_one_letter_code
_entity_poly.pdbx_strand_id
1 'polypeptide(L)'
;MFIENNRNLLAMGSKKADTEGVGVLDPGPISNNNLFDESGLLKQDLEMAKDYRLVNESVWRELFEIYGGGPPIKRSHPDIYSEELSVEEEVKLANKKLRKFKRDDRK
;
A
#
# COMPACT_ATOMS: atom_id res chain seq x y z
N MET A 1 -2.09 2.25 3.21
CA MET A 1 -1.43 1.46 2.17
C MET A 1 -2.25 1.40 0.90
N PHE A 2 -1.98 2.22 -0.11
CA PHE A 2 -1.65 1.78 -1.48
C PHE A 2 -1.24 2.98 -2.38
N ILE A 3 -0.63 2.59 -3.50
CA ILE A 3 0.03 3.26 -4.63
C ILE A 3 -0.60 4.58 -5.10
N GLU A 4 0.26 5.58 -5.27
CA GLU A 4 0.36 6.32 -6.53
C GLU A 4 1.83 6.65 -6.87
N ASN A 5 2.06 6.70 -8.17
CA ASN A 5 3.30 6.64 -8.93
C ASN A 5 4.18 7.90 -8.74
N ASN A 6 5.40 7.76 -8.21
CA ASN A 6 6.38 8.85 -8.25
C ASN A 6 6.82 9.08 -9.69
N ARG A 7 6.27 10.13 -10.29
CA ARG A 7 6.94 10.84 -11.37
C ARG A 7 8.23 11.46 -10.81
N ASN A 8 9.31 11.33 -11.57
CA ASN A 8 10.63 11.95 -11.40
C ASN A 8 11.69 11.12 -10.64
N LEU A 9 12.44 10.29 -11.38
CA LEU A 9 13.89 10.45 -11.60
C LEU A 9 14.46 9.17 -12.24
N LEU A 10 14.49 9.13 -13.57
CA LEU A 10 15.54 8.41 -14.30
C LEU A 10 16.20 9.41 -15.23
N ALA A 11 17.18 10.13 -14.68
CA ALA A 11 18.24 10.64 -15.51
C ALA A 11 19.19 9.46 -15.81
N MET A 12 19.56 9.36 -17.08
CA MET A 12 20.67 8.57 -17.64
C MET A 12 20.36 7.11 -18.00
N GLY A 13 19.97 6.89 -19.26
CA GLY A 13 20.09 5.58 -19.90
C GLY A 13 19.12 5.29 -21.07
N SER A 14 19.28 6.00 -22.19
CA SER A 14 18.94 5.57 -23.55
C SER A 14 17.61 4.82 -23.82
N LYS A 15 16.63 5.53 -24.39
CA LYS A 15 16.12 5.39 -25.78
C LYS A 15 14.73 6.05 -25.86
N LYS A 16 14.54 6.91 -26.86
CA LYS A 16 13.26 7.55 -27.15
C LYS A 16 12.26 6.47 -27.58
N ALA A 17 11.12 6.39 -26.89
CA ALA A 17 9.93 5.69 -27.36
C ALA A 17 8.84 6.73 -27.65
N ASP A 18 8.79 7.10 -28.92
CA ASP A 18 7.60 7.45 -29.68
C ASP A 18 6.27 7.09 -29.00
N THR A 19 5.52 8.12 -28.64
CA THR A 19 4.23 8.03 -27.96
C THR A 19 3.12 7.94 -28.99
N GLU A 20 2.91 6.75 -29.55
CA GLU A 20 1.68 6.41 -30.27
C GLU A 20 1.13 5.08 -29.72
N GLY A 21 -0.01 5.13 -29.04
CA GLY A 21 -0.79 3.93 -28.69
C GLY A 21 -0.44 3.23 -27.37
N VAL A 22 -0.14 3.95 -26.30
CA VAL A 22 0.07 3.32 -24.98
C VAL A 22 -1.29 2.92 -24.38
N GLY A 23 -1.75 1.71 -24.70
CA GLY A 23 -2.71 1.01 -23.84
C GLY A 23 -2.20 1.00 -22.41
N VAL A 24 -3.10 1.11 -21.43
CA VAL A 24 -2.77 1.18 -20.01
C VAL A 24 -1.82 0.02 -19.67
N LEU A 25 -0.54 0.35 -19.47
CA LEU A 25 0.45 -0.63 -19.07
C LEU A 25 0.11 -1.09 -17.66
N ASP A 26 0.21 -2.40 -17.43
CA ASP A 26 0.10 -2.97 -16.09
C ASP A 26 1.06 -2.22 -15.14
N PRO A 27 0.57 -1.69 -14.01
CA PRO A 27 1.42 -0.99 -13.04
C PRO A 27 2.53 -1.86 -12.45
N GLY A 28 2.46 -3.18 -12.62
CA GLY A 28 3.43 -4.12 -12.10
C GLY A 28 3.30 -4.34 -10.59
N PRO A 29 4.26 -5.05 -9.96
CA PRO A 29 4.17 -5.43 -8.56
C PRO A 29 4.13 -4.25 -7.60
N ILE A 30 3.43 -4.45 -6.49
CA ILE A 30 3.25 -3.43 -5.46
C ILE A 30 4.60 -3.10 -4.83
N SER A 31 5.00 -1.82 -4.85
CA SER A 31 6.20 -1.32 -4.18
C SER A 31 5.92 -0.06 -3.37
N ASN A 32 6.40 -0.04 -2.14
CA ASN A 32 6.33 1.10 -1.23
C ASN A 32 7.69 1.80 -1.05
N ASN A 33 8.72 1.42 -1.82
CA ASN A 33 10.11 1.87 -1.63
C ASN A 33 10.24 3.40 -1.68
N ASN A 34 9.37 4.06 -2.46
CA ASN A 34 9.32 5.49 -2.62
C ASN A 34 8.97 6.28 -1.34
N LEU A 35 8.37 5.62 -0.35
CA LEU A 35 8.02 6.19 0.96
C LEU A 35 9.20 6.20 1.93
N PHE A 36 10.29 5.50 1.60
CA PHE A 36 11.46 5.37 2.45
C PHE A 36 12.64 6.18 1.87
N ASP A 37 13.49 6.66 2.77
CA ASP A 37 14.79 7.25 2.43
C ASP A 37 15.85 6.16 2.19
N GLU A 38 17.08 6.59 1.86
CA GLU A 38 18.21 5.68 1.63
C GLU A 38 18.63 4.89 2.88
N SER A 39 18.20 5.33 4.06
CA SER A 39 18.44 4.65 5.34
C SER A 39 17.34 3.63 5.68
N GLY A 40 16.30 3.53 4.85
CA GLY A 40 15.15 2.66 5.09
C GLY A 40 14.15 3.21 6.11
N LEU A 41 14.24 4.49 6.47
CA LEU A 41 13.27 5.17 7.33
C LEU A 41 12.20 5.85 6.47
N LEU A 42 10.99 6.02 7.03
CA LEU A 42 9.96 6.79 6.35
C LEU A 42 10.43 8.22 6.12
N LYS A 43 10.24 8.72 4.89
CA LYS A 43 10.47 10.13 4.58
C LYS A 43 9.61 11.02 5.48
N GLN A 44 10.14 12.21 5.78
CA GLN A 44 9.38 13.25 6.47
C GLN A 44 8.38 13.92 5.50
N ASP A 45 7.34 14.53 6.06
CA ASP A 45 6.35 15.34 5.34
C ASP A 45 5.58 14.61 4.21
N LEU A 46 5.35 13.30 4.36
CA LEU A 46 4.45 12.54 3.49
C LEU A 46 3.00 12.96 3.76
N GLU A 47 2.33 13.42 2.71
CA GLU A 47 0.94 13.88 2.78
C GLU A 47 -0.02 12.79 2.29
N MET A 48 -1.04 12.50 3.10
CA MET A 48 -2.12 11.59 2.70
C MET A 48 -2.83 12.13 1.46
N ALA A 49 -3.19 11.22 0.55
CA ALA A 49 -3.82 11.49 -0.76
C ALA A 49 -2.93 12.13 -1.83
N LYS A 50 -1.75 12.65 -1.47
CA LYS A 50 -0.73 13.14 -2.39
C LYS A 50 0.40 12.13 -2.58
N ASP A 51 0.99 11.66 -1.47
CA ASP A 51 2.14 10.76 -1.48
C ASP A 51 1.76 9.30 -1.18
N TYR A 52 0.68 9.08 -0.44
CA TYR A 52 0.17 7.75 -0.13
C TYR A 52 -1.35 7.71 0.06
N ARG A 53 -1.96 6.53 -0.16
CA ARG A 53 -3.35 6.26 0.26
C ARG A 53 -3.42 5.23 1.37
N LEU A 54 -4.49 5.29 2.14
CA LEU A 54 -4.87 4.26 3.11
C LEU A 54 -5.95 3.37 2.51
N VAL A 55 -5.77 2.05 2.62
CA VAL A 55 -6.78 1.08 2.23
C VAL A 55 -6.98 0.10 3.36
N ASN A 56 -8.17 -0.51 3.40
CA ASN A 56 -8.45 -1.57 4.34
C ASN A 56 -7.82 -2.89 3.90
N GLU A 57 -7.79 -3.87 4.80
CA GLU A 57 -7.22 -5.20 4.55
C GLU A 57 -7.82 -5.92 3.33
N SER A 58 -9.13 -5.76 3.07
CA SER A 58 -9.79 -6.43 1.94
C SER A 58 -9.28 -5.90 0.61
N VAL A 59 -9.24 -4.58 0.48
CA VAL A 59 -8.72 -3.90 -0.72
C VAL A 59 -7.25 -4.23 -0.92
N TRP A 60 -6.46 -4.24 0.15
CA TRP A 60 -5.04 -4.64 0.05
C TRP A 60 -4.89 -6.07 -0.48
N ARG A 61 -5.69 -7.02 0.01
CA ARG A 61 -5.64 -8.41 -0.46
C ARG A 61 -6.01 -8.53 -1.93
N GLU A 62 -7.06 -7.86 -2.38
CA GLU A 62 -7.45 -7.85 -3.80
C GLU A 62 -6.31 -7.29 -4.67
N LEU A 63 -5.69 -6.18 -4.25
CA LEU A 63 -4.55 -5.60 -4.97
C LEU A 63 -3.35 -6.54 -5.00
N PHE A 64 -3.07 -7.22 -3.89
CA PHE A 64 -2.00 -8.22 -3.81
C PHE A 64 -2.27 -9.44 -4.67
N GLU A 65 -3.51 -9.90 -4.78
CA GLU A 65 -3.89 -11.01 -5.67
C GLU A 65 -3.73 -10.66 -7.15
N ILE A 66 -4.01 -9.40 -7.54
CA ILE A 66 -3.87 -8.93 -8.92
C ILE A 66 -2.41 -8.66 -9.28
N TYR A 67 -1.69 -7.92 -8.43
CA TYR A 67 -0.38 -7.35 -8.78
C TYR A 67 0.81 -8.02 -8.06
N GLY A 68 0.60 -8.70 -6.94
CA GLY A 68 1.68 -9.26 -6.11
C GLY A 68 2.61 -8.19 -5.49
N GLY A 69 3.79 -8.58 -5.02
CA GLY A 69 4.79 -7.65 -4.46
C GLY A 69 4.72 -7.48 -2.94
N GLY A 70 4.90 -6.26 -2.43
CA GLY A 70 4.93 -5.95 -0.99
C GLY A 70 6.34 -5.82 -0.39
N PRO A 71 6.46 -5.74 0.95
CA PRO A 71 5.45 -6.03 1.98
C PRO A 71 4.47 -4.88 2.30
N PRO A 72 3.34 -5.17 3.00
CA PRO A 72 2.43 -4.16 3.53
C PRO A 72 3.05 -3.36 4.69
N ILE A 73 2.80 -2.05 4.73
CA ILE A 73 3.10 -1.14 5.86
C ILE A 73 1.87 -1.01 6.78
N LYS A 74 1.72 -1.89 7.77
CA LYS A 74 0.56 -1.89 8.68
C LYS A 74 0.67 -0.80 9.75
N ARG A 75 -0.46 -0.16 10.06
CA ARG A 75 -0.56 0.97 11.00
C ARG A 75 -1.77 0.80 11.90
N SER A 76 -1.63 1.18 13.17
CA SER A 76 -2.71 1.11 14.16
C SER A 76 -3.81 2.15 13.90
N HIS A 77 -3.45 3.29 13.29
CA HIS A 77 -4.34 4.41 13.01
C HIS A 77 -4.24 4.84 11.54
N PRO A 78 -5.20 5.65 11.03
CA PRO A 78 -5.18 6.14 9.65
C PRO A 78 -4.15 7.25 9.44
N ASP A 79 -2.89 6.96 9.76
CA ASP A 79 -1.73 7.83 9.60
C ASP A 79 -0.49 6.95 9.34
N ILE A 80 0.33 7.33 8.37
CA ILE A 80 1.56 6.59 8.04
C ILE A 80 2.62 6.70 9.15
N TYR A 81 2.55 7.76 9.94
CA TYR A 81 3.43 8.00 11.08
C TYR A 81 2.89 7.43 12.39
N SER A 82 1.72 6.80 12.38
CA SER A 82 1.22 6.12 13.57
C SER A 82 2.12 4.94 13.94
N GLU A 83 1.90 4.43 15.15
CA GLU A 83 2.52 3.19 15.60
C GLU A 83 2.23 2.04 14.62
N GLU A 84 3.23 1.17 14.47
CA GLU A 84 3.08 -0.07 13.73
C GLU A 84 2.07 -0.98 14.43
N LEU A 85 1.20 -1.62 13.66
CA LEU A 85 0.20 -2.51 14.21
C LEU A 85 0.89 -3.72 14.86
N SER A 86 0.70 -3.90 16.16
CA SER A 86 1.30 -5.03 16.89
C SER A 86 0.63 -6.35 16.49
N VAL A 87 1.37 -7.46 16.63
CA VAL A 87 0.82 -8.81 16.37
C VAL A 87 -0.38 -9.08 17.29
N GLU A 88 -0.31 -8.66 18.55
CA GLU A 88 -1.41 -8.81 19.51
C GLU A 88 -2.65 -8.01 19.08
N GLU A 89 -2.48 -6.80 18.56
CA GLU A 89 -3.56 -5.98 18.05
C GLU A 89 -4.19 -6.58 16.79
N GLU A 90 -3.37 -7.10 15.89
CA GLU A 90 -3.81 -7.82 14.69
C GLU A 90 -4.66 -9.04 15.09
N VAL A 91 -4.19 -9.86 16.04
CA VAL A 91 -4.92 -11.03 16.56
C VAL A 91 -6.23 -10.62 17.25
N LYS A 92 -6.23 -9.54 18.04
CA LYS A 92 -7.45 -9.01 18.69
C LYS A 92 -8.47 -8.56 17.65
N LEU A 93 -8.02 -7.83 16.62
CA LEU A 93 -8.89 -7.35 15.55
C LEU A 93 -9.49 -8.50 14.74
N ALA A 94 -8.69 -9.52 14.41
CA ALA A 94 -9.15 -10.73 13.73
C ALA A 94 -10.21 -11.49 14.55
N ASN A 95 -9.96 -11.69 15.84
CA ASN A 95 -10.92 -12.34 16.74
C ASN A 95 -12.23 -11.56 16.88
N LYS A 96 -12.15 -10.22 16.92
CA LYS A 96 -13.33 -9.35 16.94
C LYS A 96 -14.16 -9.48 15.65
N LYS A 97 -13.50 -9.52 14.48
CA LYS A 97 -14.15 -9.74 13.18
C LYS A 97 -14.87 -11.09 13.15
N LEU A 98 -14.21 -12.16 13.58
CA LEU A 98 -14.79 -13.51 13.63
C LEU A 98 -16.03 -13.58 14.52
N ARG A 99 -16.01 -12.91 15.68
CA ARG A 99 -17.16 -12.82 16.58
C ARG A 99 -18.35 -12.06 16.00
N LYS A 100 -18.09 -11.04 15.17
CA LYS A 100 -19.15 -10.29 14.49
C LYS A 100 -19.80 -11.15 13.41
N PHE A 101 -18.99 -11.81 12.58
CA PHE A 101 -19.46 -12.70 11.53
C PHE A 101 -20.39 -13.80 12.06
N LYS A 102 -19.99 -14.52 13.11
CA LYS A 102 -20.82 -15.56 13.77
C LYS A 102 -22.13 -15.06 14.41
N ARG A 103 -22.28 -13.75 14.59
CA ARG A 103 -23.54 -13.16 15.08
C ARG A 103 -24.45 -12.78 13.93
N ASP A 104 -23.89 -12.38 12.80
CA ASP A 104 -24.64 -11.98 11.61
C ASP A 104 -25.25 -13.20 10.89
N ASP A 105 -24.61 -14.38 10.93
CA ASP A 105 -25.15 -15.65 10.36
C ASP A 105 -26.33 -16.27 11.16
N ARG A 106 -26.65 -15.73 12.35
CA ARG A 106 -27.72 -16.24 13.22
C ARG A 106 -29.04 -15.47 13.09
N LYS A 107 -29.16 -14.58 12.11
CA LYS A 107 -30.38 -13.82 11.78
C LYS A 107 -30.85 -14.18 10.39
#